data_AF-A0A0M2P902-F1
#
_entry.id   AF-A0A0M2P902-F1
#
_cell.length_a   1.000
_cell.length_b   1.000
_cell.length_c   1.000
_cell.angle_alpha   90.00
_cell.angle_beta   90.00
_cell.angle_gamma   90.00
#
_symmetry.space_group_name_H-M   'P 1'
#
loop_
_entity.id
_entity.type
_entity.pdbx_description
1 polymer ?
#
loop_
_entity_poly.entity_id
_entity_poly.type
_entity_poly.pdbx_seq_one_letter_code
_entity_poly.pdbx_strand_id
1 'polypeptide(L)' 'MNHELDYDRDYDYEDEISKKSLKQILEMSLERENEMMKTYLITAERIHDNQELQNRLRNFAEGNAKRSRQLMDELKDNV' A
#
# COMPACT_ATOMS: atom_id res chain seq x y z
N MET A 1 19.30 48.23 -20.91
CA MET A 1 18.29 47.69 -21.84
C MET A 1 19.02 46.67 -22.69
N ASN A 2 18.82 45.35 -22.61
CA ASN A 2 17.62 44.60 -22.25
C ASN A 2 17.94 43.40 -21.34
N HIS A 3 16.93 43.06 -20.55
CA HIS A 3 16.85 42.00 -19.57
C HIS A 3 15.87 40.99 -20.16
N GLU A 4 16.36 40.00 -20.91
CA GLU A 4 15.56 38.91 -21.49
C GLU A 4 16.43 37.66 -21.26
N LEU A 5 16.44 37.04 -20.07
CA LEU A 5 15.39 36.18 -19.51
C LEU A 5 14.76 35.28 -20.58
N ASP A 6 15.49 34.26 -20.99
CA ASP A 6 14.90 32.94 -21.27
C ASP A 6 15.68 31.92 -20.43
N TYR A 7 15.33 31.91 -19.15
CA TYR A 7 15.49 30.73 -18.31
C TYR A 7 14.51 29.67 -18.88
N ASP A 8 14.87 29.01 -19.98
CA ASP A 8 14.35 27.67 -20.30
C ASP A 8 15.08 26.69 -19.38
N ARG A 9 14.74 26.93 -18.13
CA ARG A 9 15.09 26.20 -16.94
C ARG A 9 13.94 25.22 -16.84
N ASP A 10 14.09 24.12 -17.56
CA ASP A 10 13.31 22.90 -17.37
C ASP A 10 13.59 22.41 -15.95
N TYR A 11 12.95 23.07 -14.98
CA TYR A 11 12.99 22.72 -13.58
C TYR A 11 12.06 21.54 -13.36
N ASP A 12 12.67 20.40 -13.05
CA ASP A 12 12.24 19.42 -12.05
C ASP A 12 10.75 19.10 -12.00
N TYR A 13 10.29 18.27 -12.94
CA TYR A 13 9.02 17.53 -12.80
C TYR A 13 9.21 16.00 -12.82
N GLU A 14 10.38 15.50 -12.41
CA GLU A 14 10.61 14.04 -12.29
C GLU A 14 10.24 13.45 -10.91
N ASP A 15 9.98 14.26 -9.88
CA ASP A 15 9.76 13.79 -8.50
C ASP A 15 8.28 13.66 -8.07
N GLU A 16 7.30 14.07 -8.88
CA GLU A 16 5.88 13.93 -8.52
C GLU A 16 5.26 12.63 -9.05
N ILE A 17 4.81 11.77 -8.12
CA ILE A 17 4.00 10.60 -8.46
C ILE A 17 2.66 11.08 -9.05
N SER A 18 2.42 10.76 -10.32
CA SER A 18 1.12 11.06 -10.95
C SER A 18 -0.04 10.36 -10.20
N LYS A 19 -1.22 11.00 -10.15
CA LYS A 19 -2.41 10.41 -9.51
C LYS A 19 -2.74 8.99 -9.98
N LYS A 20 -2.53 8.71 -11.28
CA LYS A 20 -2.73 7.37 -11.85
C LYS A 20 -1.72 6.36 -11.29
N SER A 21 -0.46 6.74 -11.17
CA SER A 21 0.57 5.89 -10.58
C SER A 21 0.32 5.66 -9.09
N LEU A 22 -0.09 6.70 -8.35
CA LEU A 22 -0.46 6.57 -6.94
C LEU A 22 -1.64 5.60 -6.75
N LYS A 23 -2.70 5.74 -7.55
CA LYS A 23 -3.83 4.79 -7.57
C LYS A 23 -3.35 3.35 -7.73
N GLN A 24 -2.54 3.09 -8.75
CA GLN A 24 -2.03 1.75 -9.02
C GLN A 24 -1.20 1.20 -7.86
N ILE A 25 -0.36 2.02 -7.25
CA ILE A 25 0.44 1.63 -6.07
C ILE A 25 -0.46 1.24 -4.90
N LEU A 26 -1.52 2.02 -4.63
CA LEU A 26 -2.46 1.76 -3.56
C LEU A 26 -3.31 0.51 -3.83
N GLU A 27 -3.79 0.31 -5.06
CA GLU A 27 -4.52 -0.91 -5.48
C GLU A 27 -3.65 -2.16 -5.34
N MET A 28 -2.39 -2.11 -5.81
CA MET A 28 -1.45 -3.22 -5.66
C MET A 28 -1.12 -3.50 -4.19
N SER A 29 -1.04 -2.46 -3.36
CA SER A 29 -0.81 -2.64 -1.92
C SER A 29 -2.01 -3.28 -1.24
N LEU A 30 -3.24 -2.89 -1.61
CA LEU A 30 -4.47 -3.49 -1.10
C LEU A 30 -4.56 -4.97 -1.47
N GLU A 31 -4.19 -5.34 -2.70
CA GLU A 31 -4.14 -6.73 -3.14
C GLU A 31 -3.17 -7.55 -2.28
N ARG A 32 -1.94 -7.05 -2.08
CA ARG A 32 -0.93 -7.71 -1.25
C ARG A 32 -1.37 -7.88 0.21
N GLU A 33 -2.00 -6.87 0.81
CA GLU A 33 -2.54 -6.97 2.17
C GLU A 33 -3.58 -8.11 2.26
N ASN A 34 -4.46 -8.24 1.27
CA ASN A 34 -5.45 -9.30 1.23
C ASN A 34 -4.84 -10.70 1.00
N GLU A 35 -3.80 -10.82 0.16
CA GLU A 35 -3.07 -12.07 -0.05
C GLU A 35 -2.33 -12.52 1.20
N MET A 36 -1.64 -11.60 1.88
CA MET A 36 -0.95 -11.87 3.13
C MET A 36 -1.92 -12.31 4.22
N MET A 37 -3.05 -11.61 4.36
CA MET A 37 -4.11 -11.97 5.29
C MET A 37 -4.57 -13.42 5.08
N LYS A 38 -4.90 -13.79 3.84
CA LYS A 38 -5.33 -15.17 3.49
C LYS A 38 -4.24 -16.17 3.82
N THR A 39 -3.00 -15.88 3.45
CA THR A 39 -1.84 -16.74 3.71
C THR A 39 -1.66 -17.00 5.20
N TYR A 40 -1.77 -15.97 6.04
CA TYR A 40 -1.62 -16.12 7.48
C TYR A 40 -2.78 -16.90 8.11
N LEU A 41 -4.03 -16.67 7.68
CA LEU A 41 -5.18 -17.44 8.15
C LEU A 41 -5.06 -18.93 7.81
N ILE A 42 -4.76 -19.25 6.55
CA ILE A 42 -4.58 -20.64 6.10
C ILE A 42 -3.42 -21.30 6.85
N THR A 43 -2.31 -20.59 7.03
CA THR A 43 -1.15 -21.12 7.76
C THR A 43 -1.48 -21.36 9.24
N ALA A 44 -2.22 -20.43 9.87
CA ALA A 44 -2.64 -20.56 11.26
C ALA A 44 -3.55 -21.79 11.46
N GLU A 45 -4.45 -22.07 10.51
CA GLU A 45 -5.33 -23.24 10.54
C GLU A 45 -4.57 -24.57 10.43
N ARG A 46 -3.42 -24.58 9.75
CA ARG A 46 -2.59 -25.78 9.53
C ARG A 46 -1.61 -26.08 10.67
N ILE A 47 -1.36 -25.12 11.55
CA ILE A 47 -0.48 -25.30 12.72
C ILE A 47 -1.32 -25.79 13.90
N HIS A 48 -1.02 -26.97 14.41
CA HIS A 48 -1.78 -27.62 15.49
C HIS A 48 -0.99 -27.77 16.80
N ASP A 49 0.33 -27.71 16.68
CA ASP A 49 1.34 -28.03 17.69
C ASP A 49 2.03 -26.77 18.25
N ASN A 50 1.66 -25.58 17.76
CA ASN A 50 2.20 -24.32 18.23
C ASN A 50 1.11 -23.23 18.32
N GLN A 51 0.40 -23.21 19.45
CA GLN A 51 -0.69 -22.26 19.71
C GLN A 51 -0.22 -20.80 19.68
N GLU A 52 0.99 -20.52 20.16
CA GLU A 52 1.54 -19.16 20.19
C GLU A 52 1.76 -18.63 18.76
N LEU A 53 2.34 -19.44 17.88
CA LEU A 53 2.51 -19.08 16.47
C LEU A 53 1.16 -18.96 15.75
N GLN A 54 0.21 -19.85 16.02
CA GLN A 54 -1.15 -19.75 15.49
C GLN A 54 -1.79 -18.40 15.85
N ASN A 55 -1.69 -17.98 17.12
CA ASN A 55 -2.21 -16.70 17.58
C ASN A 55 -1.49 -15.51 16.91
N ARG A 56 -0.16 -15.57 16.77
CA ARG A 56 0.61 -14.53 16.07
C ARG A 56 0.17 -14.38 14.61
N LEU A 57 -0.05 -15.48 13.91
CA LEU A 57 -0.51 -15.45 12.51
C LEU A 57 -1.92 -14.86 12.39
N ARG A 58 -2.83 -15.18 13.31
CA ARG A 58 -4.15 -14.54 13.37
C ARG A 58 -4.03 -13.02 13.60
N ASN A 59 -3.17 -12.59 14.51
CA ASN A 59 -2.93 -11.17 14.77
C ASN A 59 -2.35 -10.45 13.54
N PHE A 60 -1.47 -11.11 12.77
CA PHE A 60 -0.97 -10.55 11.51
C PHE A 60 -2.10 -10.37 10.49
N ALA A 61 -2.96 -11.38 10.33
CA ALA A 61 -4.13 -11.30 9.44
C ALA A 61 -5.10 -10.17 9.84
N GLU A 62 -5.36 -9.99 11.14
CA GLU A 62 -6.16 -8.85 11.63
C GLU A 62 -5.50 -7.50 11.32
N GLY A 63 -4.17 -7.43 11.46
CA GLY A 63 -3.38 -6.27 11.06
C GLY A 63 -3.51 -5.96 9.56
N ASN A 64 -3.44 -6.99 8.70
CA ASN A 64 -3.68 -6.85 7.27
C ASN A 64 -5.11 -6.33 7.00
N ALA A 65 -6.13 -6.89 7.65
CA ALA A 65 -7.52 -6.44 7.49
C ALA A 65 -7.73 -4.96 7.87
N LYS A 66 -7.01 -4.48 8.90
CA LYS A 66 -7.02 -3.05 9.27
C LYS A 66 -6.38 -2.19 8.18
N ARG A 67 -5.20 -2.58 7.68
CA ARG A 67 -4.51 -1.83 6.61
C ARG A 67 -5.27 -1.85 5.29
N SER A 68 -5.89 -2.98 4.92
CA SER A 68 -6.78 -3.05 3.76
C SER A 68 -7.91 -2.02 3.85
N ARG A 69 -8.54 -1.86 5.02
CA ARG A 69 -9.57 -0.82 5.22
C ARG A 69 -9.03 0.58 5.04
N GLN A 70 -7.89 0.89 5.66
CA GLN A 70 -7.24 2.19 5.50
C GLN A 70 -6.89 2.47 4.04
N LEU A 71 -6.35 1.50 3.30
CA LEU A 71 -6.06 1.64 1.87
C LEU A 71 -7.33 1.86 1.02
N MET A 72 -8.44 1.20 1.36
CA MET A 72 -9.73 1.44 0.69
C MET A 72 -10.25 2.85 0.94
N ASP A 73 -10.07 3.38 2.15
CA ASP A 73 -10.43 4.77 2.46
C ASP A 73 -9.55 5.75 1.66
N GLU A 74 -8.24 5.54 1.62
CA GLU A 74 -7.32 6.39 0.82
C GLU A 74 -7.62 6.34 -0.69
N LEU A 75 -7.97 5.16 -1.22
CA LEU A 75 -8.39 4.98 -2.61
C LEU A 75 -9.71 5.67 -2.94
N LYS A 76 -10.57 5.91 -1.95
CA LYS A 76 -11.83 6.62 -2.13
C LYS A 76 -11.65 8.14 -2.03
N ASP A 77 -10.74 8.58 -1.15
CA ASP A 77 -10.60 9.99 -0.83
C ASP A 77 -9.57 10.72 -1.73
N ASN A 78 -8.60 9.99 -2.30
CA ASN A 78 -7.48 10.60 -3.06
C ASN A 78 -7.44 10.27 -4.56
N VAL A 79 -8.36 9.43 -5.05
CA VAL A 79 -8.33 8.88 -6.42
C VAL A 79 -9.72 8.90 -7.06
#